data_AF-A0A963M8E8-F1
#
_entry.id   AF-A0A963M8E8-F1
#
_cell.length_a   1.000
_cell.length_b   1.000
_cell.length_c   1.000
_cell.angle_alpha   90.00
_cell.angle_beta   90.00
_cell.angle_gamma   90.00
#
_symmetry.space_group_name_H-M   'P 1'
#
loop_
_entity.id
_entity.type
_entity.pdbx_description
1 polymer ?
#
loop_
_entity_poly.entity_id
_entity_poly.type
_entity_poly.pdbx_seq_one_letter_code
_entity_poly.pdbx_strand_id
1 'polypeptide(L)' 'GTLARITAIVAEAGANIDEVHHQRAFTLLAAQSVEIEMVLQTRGPQHVEEVLQALAAQGIEARRIS' A
#
# COMPACT_ATOMS: atom_id res chain seq x y z
N GLY A 1 -13.67 2.20 0.85
CA GLY A 1 -13.10 1.16 -0.02
C GLY A 1 -11.69 0.81 0.44
N THR A 2 -11.10 -0.29 -0.03
CA THR A 2 -9.75 -0.72 0.40
C THR A 2 -8.67 0.33 0.12
N LEU A 3 -8.67 0.95 -1.07
CA LEU A 3 -7.71 2.00 -1.41
C LEU A 3 -7.76 3.18 -0.43
N ALA A 4 -8.95 3.69 -0.10
CA ALA A 4 -9.12 4.79 0.85
C ALA A 4 -8.57 4.47 2.25
N ARG A 5 -8.67 3.21 2.69
CA ARG A 5 -8.07 2.80 3.98
C ARG A 5 -6.54 2.80 3.90
N ILE A 6 -5.97 2.26 2.83
CA ILE A 6 -4.52 2.22 2.64
C ILE A 6 -3.95 3.65 2.61
N THR A 7 -4.56 4.54 1.84
CA THR A 7 -4.10 5.94 1.73
C THR A 7 -4.18 6.68 3.07
N ALA A 8 -5.19 6.40 3.90
CA ALA A 8 -5.30 6.99 5.23
C ALA A 8 -4.15 6.53 6.15
N ILE A 9 -3.85 5.22 6.16
CA ILE A 9 -2.76 4.65 6.97
C ILE A 9 -1.41 5.23 6.54
N VAL A 10 -1.16 5.33 5.23
CA VAL A 10 0.08 5.90 4.69
C VAL A 10 0.23 7.38 5.09
N ALA A 11 -0.86 8.15 5.06
CA ALA A 11 -0.86 9.55 5.48
C ALA A 11 -0.64 9.70 6.99
N GLU A 12 -1.27 8.85 7.82
CA GLU A 12 -1.06 8.82 9.28
C GLU A 12 0.38 8.44 9.65
N ALA A 13 1.01 7.57 8.88
CA ALA A 13 2.43 7.24 9.01
C ALA A 13 3.36 8.39 8.55
N GLY A 14 2.82 9.45 7.93
CA GLY A 14 3.58 10.63 7.53
C GLY A 14 4.38 10.45 6.25
N ALA A 15 3.96 9.54 5.35
CA ALA A 15 4.52 9.39 4.02
C ALA A 15 3.66 10.09 2.96
N ASN A 16 4.30 10.70 1.98
CA ASN A 16 3.62 11.26 0.82
C ASN A 16 3.44 10.18 -0.25
N ILE A 17 2.34 10.27 -0.99
CA ILE A 17 2.04 9.38 -2.10
C ILE A 17 2.27 10.18 -3.39
N ASP A 18 3.26 9.78 -4.18
CA ASP A 18 3.54 10.39 -5.49
C ASP A 18 2.63 9.78 -6.56
N GLU A 19 2.44 8.46 -6.51
CA GLU A 19 1.62 7.73 -7.49
C GLU A 19 0.82 6.59 -6.83
N VAL A 20 -0.35 6.32 -7.41
CA VAL A 20 -1.18 5.16 -7.09
C VAL A 20 -1.60 4.48 -8.38
N HIS A 21 -1.24 3.21 -8.51
CA HIS A 21 -1.70 2.32 -9.56
C HIS A 21 -2.64 1.29 -8.93
N HIS A 22 -3.89 1.27 -9.35
CA HIS A 22 -4.90 0.34 -8.85
C HIS A 22 -5.48 -0.45 -10.01
N GLN A 23 -5.17 -1.75 -10.07
CA GLN A 23 -5.61 -2.64 -11.14
C GLN A 23 -6.49 -3.77 -10.58
N ARG A 24 -7.59 -4.05 -11.29
CA ARG A 24 -8.43 -5.21 -11.02
C ARG A 24 -8.00 -6.32 -11.95
N ALA A 25 -7.37 -7.35 -11.41
CA ALA A 25 -7.02 -8.53 -12.19
C ALA A 25 -8.24 -9.47 -12.22
N PHE A 26 -8.72 -9.77 -13.42
CA PHE A 26 -9.70 -10.82 -13.65
C PHE A 26 -8.94 -12.11 -13.94
N THR A 27 -8.67 -12.92 -12.92
CA THR A 27 -8.08 -14.25 -13.13
C THR A 27 -9.17 -15.27 -13.44
N LEU A 28 -8.84 -16.29 -14.25
CA LEU A 28 -9.77 -17.37 -14.63
C LEU A 28 -10.29 -18.18 -13.43
N LEU A 29 -9.65 -18.07 -12.27
CA LEU A 29 -9.97 -18.76 -11.02
C LEU A 29 -10.86 -17.89 -10.11
N ALA A 30 -11.97 -17.34 -10.59
CA ALA A 30 -13.09 -16.76 -9.82
C ALA A 30 -12.80 -15.72 -8.70
N ALA A 31 -11.56 -15.40 -8.39
CA ALA A 31 -11.16 -14.45 -7.37
C ALA A 31 -10.85 -13.13 -8.05
N GLN A 32 -11.68 -12.12 -7.75
CA GLN A 32 -11.34 -10.74 -8.05
C GLN A 32 -10.21 -10.32 -7.10
N SER A 33 -8.96 -10.41 -7.54
CA SER A 33 -7.85 -9.78 -6.84
C SER A 33 -7.74 -8.32 -7.29
N VAL A 34 -7.53 -7.45 -6.30
CA VAL A 34 -7.21 -6.04 -6.53
C VAL A 34 -5.75 -5.87 -6.16
N GLU A 35 -4.95 -5.46 -7.14
CA GLU A 35 -3.56 -5.11 -6.90
C GLU A 35 -3.45 -3.59 -6.78
N ILE A 36 -2.72 -3.15 -5.75
CA ILE A 36 -2.45 -1.74 -5.46
C ILE A 36 -0.95 -1.60 -5.38
N GLU A 37 -0.41 -0.80 -6.29
CA GLU A 37 0.99 -0.36 -6.26
C GLU A 37 1.02 1.13 -5.97
N MET A 38 1.95 1.53 -5.11
CA MET A 38 2.07 2.92 -4.67
C MET A 38 3.54 3.33 -4.70
N VAL A 39 3.80 4.54 -5.18
CA VAL A 39 5.11 5.18 -5.08
C VAL A 39 5.06 6.16 -3.92
N LEU A 40 5.89 5.92 -2.91
CA LEU A 40 5.90 6.70 -1.67
C LEU A 40 7.20 7.47 -1.52
N GLN A 41 7.10 8.72 -1.07
CA GLN A 41 8.25 9.46 -0.57
C GLN A 41 8.39 9.20 0.93
N THR A 42 9.58 8.74 1.32
CA THR A 42 9.90 8.46 2.73
C THR A 42 11.17 9.18 3.15
N ARG A 43 11.35 9.39 4.46
CA ARG A 43 12.55 10.04 5.02
C ARG A 43 13.78 9.13 5.06
N GLY A 44 13.67 7.90 4.56
CA GLY A 44 14.73 6.89 4.55
C GLY A 44 14.20 5.47 4.82
N PRO A 45 15.09 4.46 4.85
CA PRO A 45 14.70 3.05 5.00
C PRO A 45 13.90 2.73 6.27
N GLN A 46 14.24 3.34 7.41
CA GLN A 46 13.48 3.14 8.65
C GLN A 46 12.02 3.58 8.51
N HIS A 47 11.78 4.71 7.84
CA HIS A 47 10.43 5.22 7.61
C HIS A 47 9.63 4.30 6.66
N VAL A 48 10.30 3.59 5.74
CA VAL A 48 9.63 2.55 4.93
C VAL A 48 9.11 1.44 5.83
N GLU A 49 9.92 0.96 6.77
CA GLU A 49 9.49 -0.09 7.69
C GLU A 49 8.35 0.36 8.62
N GLU A 50 8.38 1.61 9.09
CA GLU A 50 7.28 2.20 9.88
C GLU A 50 5.95 2.17 9.10
N VAL A 51 5.98 2.53 7.80
CA VAL A 51 4.80 2.47 6.93
C VAL A 51 4.33 1.02 6.72
N LEU A 52 5.24 0.09 6.46
CA LEU A 52 4.91 -1.34 6.27
C LEU A 52 4.31 -1.95 7.55
N GLN A 53 4.85 -1.60 8.72
CA GLN A 53 4.31 -2.02 10.01
C GLN A 53 2.93 -1.44 10.27
N ALA A 54 2.69 -0.16 9.94
CA ALA A 54 1.37 0.45 10.07
C ALA A 54 0.31 -0.24 9.20
N LEU A 55 0.67 -0.62 7.97
CA LEU A 55 -0.19 -1.41 7.08
C LEU A 55 -0.46 -2.81 7.64
N ALA A 56 0.59 -3.51 8.09
CA ALA A 56 0.48 -4.85 8.66
C ALA A 56 -0.39 -4.86 9.94
N ALA A 57 -0.27 -3.84 10.79
CA ALA A 57 -1.10 -3.68 11.99
C ALA A 57 -2.61 -3.54 11.68
N GLN A 58 -2.95 -3.15 10.44
CA GLN A 58 -4.32 -3.09 9.94
C GLN A 58 -4.72 -4.31 9.11
N GLY A 59 -3.91 -5.37 9.12
CA GLY A 59 -4.14 -6.60 8.36
C GLY A 59 -3.93 -6.44 6.85
N ILE A 60 -3.18 -5.42 6.43
CA ILE A 60 -2.84 -5.18 5.03
C ILE A 60 -1.40 -5.65 4.80
N GLU A 61 -1.25 -6.71 4.01
CA GLU A 61 0.07 -7.16 3.57
C GLU A 61 0.61 -6.23 2.48
N ALA A 62 1.82 -5.73 2.70
CA ALA A 62 2.54 -4.89 1.75
C ALA A 62 4.02 -5.27 1.74
N ARG A 63 4.67 -5.10 0.60
CA ARG A 63 6.12 -5.31 0.44
C ARG A 63 6.71 -4.16 -0.33
N ARG A 64 7.95 -3.79 0.01
CA ARG A 64 8.74 -2.89 -0.82
C ARG A 64 9.09 -3.60 -2.13
N ILE A 65 8.98 -2.87 -3.24
CA ILE A 65 9.53 -3.27 -4.53
C ILE A 65 10.74 -2.37 -4.80
N SER A 66 11.88 -2.98 -5.15
CA SER A 66 13.16 -2.32 -5.40
C SER A 66 13.62 -2.54 -6.82
#